data_AF-A0AAI8Z1J5-F1
#
_entry.id   AF-A0AAI8Z1J5-F1
#
_cell.length_a   1.000
_cell.length_b   1.000
_cell.length_c   1.000
_cell.angle_alpha   90.00
_cell.angle_beta   90.00
_cell.angle_gamma   90.00
#
_symmetry.space_group_name_H-M   'P 1'
#
loop_
_entity.id
_entity.type
_entity.pdbx_description
1 polymer ?
#
loop_
_entity_poly.entity_id
_entity_poly.type
_entity_poly.pdbx_seq_one_letter_code
_entity_poly.pdbx_strand_id
1 'polypeptide(L)'
;MFSAHLLPSMLLAIPGILSLVTALPAPLEASHNLSKRWYGVVQAPADPKSGTGVYTWPVTERDPIRGNLAPIWYCFEDVYSAKTLTPIVRQAIQKWRPALSPNSAVVIGLHPECRGNGTRICKSLKHGDDALVISDERKPEGSPLSTTDYNYKDQEAGRHYIRFRGIGGDQTENELVRSMAHELGHVIGLAHEHQREGRDRAGLVVHSKSMADYYQAKTKVIDDKAAPEFAHITNDANGDRKMALVLQNPDLAKEYSIGEAINFMKGSQIGGEYLGFQEGGPFDWQSIMLYSSWQGAASLPNSAAPSSASSEGNEEDAIDEEPSHPSISRAVIVREGADGREHAIFQGGSYDASLAKPSRGDVQRVIALYPKRQNKS
;
A
#
# COMPACT_ATOMS: atom_id res chain seq x y z
N MET A 1 -39.20 -72.84 42.83
CA MET A 1 -39.35 -73.93 41.85
C MET A 1 -38.07 -74.03 41.06
N PHE A 2 -37.56 -75.26 40.93
CA PHE A 2 -36.33 -75.67 40.26
C PHE A 2 -36.21 -75.13 38.83
N SER A 3 -35.00 -74.71 38.41
CA SER A 3 -34.27 -75.47 37.39
C SER A 3 -32.84 -74.97 37.21
N ALA A 4 -31.93 -75.93 37.09
CA ALA A 4 -30.52 -75.81 36.79
C ALA A 4 -30.27 -75.87 35.26
N HIS A 5 -28.98 -75.78 34.89
CA HIS A 5 -28.35 -75.99 33.57
C HIS A 5 -28.23 -74.72 32.70
N LEU A 6 -27.10 -74.34 32.09
CA LEU A 6 -25.81 -74.97 31.77
C LEU A 6 -24.70 -73.88 31.73
N LEU A 7 -23.49 -74.23 32.15
CA LEU A 7 -22.23 -73.76 31.56
C LEU A 7 -21.68 -74.95 30.75
N PRO A 8 -21.04 -74.77 29.58
CA PRO A 8 -19.61 -74.43 29.62
C PRO A 8 -19.04 -73.62 28.43
N SER A 9 -17.91 -72.97 28.76
CA SER A 9 -16.67 -72.84 27.98
C SER A 9 -16.58 -72.02 26.69
N MET A 10 -15.78 -70.95 26.85
CA MET A 10 -14.65 -70.55 26.00
C MET A 10 -14.93 -70.16 24.54
N LEU A 11 -14.74 -68.87 24.24
CA LEU A 11 -13.66 -68.44 23.34
C LEU A 11 -13.37 -66.94 23.47
N LEU A 12 -12.10 -66.63 23.24
CA LEU A 12 -11.41 -65.37 23.51
C LEU A 12 -12.08 -64.12 22.92
N ALA A 13 -12.10 -63.04 23.71
CA ALA A 13 -11.88 -61.69 23.19
C ALA A 13 -11.16 -60.85 24.26
N ILE A 14 -9.89 -60.59 23.99
CA ILE A 14 -9.01 -59.67 24.73
C ILE A 14 -9.59 -58.25 24.64
N PRO A 15 -9.53 -57.44 25.71
CA PRO A 15 -10.10 -56.10 25.73
C PRO A 15 -9.30 -55.18 24.80
N GLY A 16 -9.92 -54.81 23.68
CA GLY A 16 -9.54 -53.60 22.94
C GLY A 16 -9.93 -52.40 23.80
N ILE A 17 -9.03 -52.01 24.70
CA ILE A 17 -9.03 -50.67 25.28
C ILE A 17 -8.89 -49.73 24.08
N LEU A 18 -10.02 -49.11 23.71
CA LEU A 18 -10.06 -47.98 22.80
C LEU A 18 -9.41 -46.81 23.56
N SER A 19 -8.08 -46.83 23.66
CA SER A 19 -7.31 -45.62 23.91
C SER A 19 -7.57 -44.74 22.70
N LEU A 20 -8.55 -43.85 22.84
CA LEU A 20 -8.58 -42.61 22.09
C LEU A 20 -7.27 -41.89 22.45
N VAL A 21 -6.20 -42.23 21.74
CA VAL A 21 -5.10 -41.32 21.52
C VAL A 21 -5.76 -40.21 20.72
N THR A 22 -6.31 -39.22 21.43
CA THR A 22 -6.42 -37.89 20.87
C THR A 22 -5.00 -37.58 20.43
N ALA A 23 -4.75 -37.72 19.13
CA ALA A 23 -3.60 -37.13 18.50
C ALA A 23 -3.68 -35.66 18.87
N LEU A 24 -2.94 -35.30 19.92
CA LEU A 24 -2.52 -33.93 20.13
C LEU A 24 -2.02 -33.49 18.76
N PRO A 25 -2.59 -32.45 18.13
CA PRO A 25 -1.96 -31.89 16.96
C PRO A 25 -0.51 -31.64 17.39
N ALA A 26 0.42 -32.23 16.63
CA ALA A 26 1.84 -31.99 16.80
C ALA A 26 2.00 -30.48 17.04
N PRO A 27 2.87 -30.05 17.98
CA PRO A 27 3.14 -28.63 18.12
C PRO A 27 3.49 -28.17 16.72
N LEU A 28 2.65 -27.30 16.15
CA LEU A 28 2.90 -26.65 14.89
C LEU A 28 4.32 -26.14 15.04
N GLU A 29 5.24 -26.74 14.29
CA GLU A 29 6.59 -26.23 14.26
C GLU A 29 6.44 -24.73 14.02
N ALA A 30 6.90 -23.94 14.97
CA ALA A 30 7.08 -22.52 14.83
C ALA A 30 8.18 -22.31 13.80
N SER A 31 7.93 -22.71 12.55
CA SER A 31 8.74 -22.35 11.42
C SER A 31 8.55 -20.85 11.28
N HIS A 32 9.60 -20.08 11.57
CA HIS A 32 10.09 -18.83 10.97
C HIS A 32 9.15 -17.85 10.20
N ASN A 33 7.83 -17.99 10.22
CA ASN A 33 6.87 -17.40 9.29
C ASN A 33 5.83 -16.48 9.94
N LEU A 34 5.95 -16.22 11.24
CA LEU A 34 5.26 -15.10 11.87
C LEU A 34 6.13 -13.83 11.70
N SER A 35 5.84 -12.94 10.73
CA SER A 35 6.07 -11.47 10.87
C SER A 35 5.94 -10.62 9.59
N LYS A 36 5.87 -11.17 8.38
CA LYS A 36 6.09 -10.36 7.17
C LYS A 36 4.92 -9.49 6.69
N ARG A 37 4.24 -8.67 7.51
CA ARG A 37 3.06 -7.83 7.13
C ARG A 37 3.37 -6.73 6.09
N TRP A 38 3.35 -7.01 4.80
CA TRP A 38 3.69 -6.00 3.78
C TRP A 38 3.38 -6.41 2.34
N TYR A 39 3.42 -5.44 1.42
CA TYR A 39 3.44 -5.60 -0.03
C TYR A 39 4.44 -4.64 -0.68
N GLY A 40 5.27 -5.12 -1.62
CA GLY A 40 6.24 -4.27 -2.34
C GLY A 40 7.38 -5.06 -2.96
N VAL A 41 8.46 -4.37 -3.34
CA VAL A 41 9.58 -4.96 -4.10
C VAL A 41 10.36 -6.04 -3.33
N VAL A 42 11.31 -6.69 -3.98
CA VAL A 42 12.25 -7.59 -3.31
C VAL A 42 13.62 -6.95 -3.16
N GLN A 43 14.45 -7.49 -2.27
CA GLN A 43 15.85 -7.08 -2.15
C GLN A 43 16.56 -7.27 -3.50
N ALA A 44 17.41 -6.31 -3.84
CA ALA A 44 18.23 -6.39 -5.03
C ALA A 44 19.12 -7.66 -5.00
N PRO A 45 19.26 -8.36 -6.13
CA PRO A 45 20.18 -9.50 -6.22
C PRO A 45 21.63 -9.03 -5.99
N ALA A 46 22.53 -9.98 -5.68
CA ALA A 46 23.93 -9.68 -5.37
C ALA A 46 24.67 -8.98 -6.51
N ASP A 47 24.30 -9.25 -7.76
CA ASP A 47 24.76 -8.54 -8.95
C ASP A 47 23.57 -7.98 -9.73
N PRO A 48 23.11 -6.75 -9.42
CA PRO A 48 21.98 -6.13 -10.09
C PRO A 48 22.32 -5.60 -11.50
N LYS A 49 23.58 -5.72 -11.95
CA LYS A 49 24.01 -5.28 -13.29
C LYS A 49 23.38 -6.07 -14.44
N SER A 50 22.62 -7.13 -14.14
CA SER A 50 21.84 -7.85 -15.15
C SER A 50 20.58 -7.10 -15.60
N GLY A 51 20.23 -5.95 -15.00
CA GLY A 51 19.31 -4.96 -15.60
C GLY A 51 17.85 -5.38 -15.77
N THR A 52 17.33 -6.32 -14.97
CA THR A 52 16.01 -6.92 -15.28
C THR A 52 14.82 -6.43 -14.44
N GLY A 53 14.97 -5.48 -13.52
CA GLY A 53 13.91 -5.21 -12.54
C GLY A 53 13.95 -3.87 -11.82
N VAL A 54 12.94 -3.72 -10.95
CA VAL A 54 12.84 -2.68 -9.93
C VAL A 54 13.04 -3.37 -8.58
N TYR A 55 14.02 -2.90 -7.81
CA TYR A 55 14.46 -3.51 -6.56
C TYR A 55 14.91 -2.44 -5.58
N THR A 56 15.22 -2.83 -4.34
CA THR A 56 15.79 -1.94 -3.31
C THR A 56 16.96 -1.11 -3.80
N TRP A 57 17.02 0.14 -3.36
CA TRP A 57 18.16 1.05 -3.56
C TRP A 57 19.51 0.37 -3.26
N PRO A 58 20.55 0.66 -4.08
CA PRO A 58 21.83 0.00 -3.97
C PRO A 58 22.53 0.29 -2.64
N VAL A 59 23.15 -0.74 -2.06
CA VAL A 59 24.06 -0.57 -0.92
C VAL A 59 25.37 0.02 -1.42
N THR A 60 25.68 1.26 -1.02
CA THR A 60 26.90 1.98 -1.43
C THR A 60 28.06 1.80 -0.45
N GLU A 61 27.78 1.42 0.80
CA GLU A 61 28.79 1.17 1.82
C GLU A 61 28.47 -0.12 2.59
N ARG A 62 29.51 -0.92 2.86
CA ARG A 62 29.44 -2.14 3.67
C ARG A 62 30.50 -2.07 4.74
N ASP A 63 30.11 -1.73 5.96
CA ASP A 63 31.01 -1.65 7.11
C ASP A 63 30.68 -2.78 8.12
N PRO A 64 31.65 -3.63 8.51
CA PRO A 64 31.41 -4.72 9.46
C PRO A 64 30.93 -4.26 10.86
N ILE A 65 31.26 -3.03 11.25
CA ILE A 65 30.98 -2.44 12.55
C ILE A 65 29.71 -1.59 12.48
N ARG A 66 29.68 -0.62 11.54
CA ARG A 66 28.60 0.37 11.35
C ARG A 66 27.41 -0.17 10.56
N GLY A 67 27.58 -1.28 9.85
CA GLY A 67 26.58 -1.90 8.99
C GLY A 67 26.55 -1.32 7.58
N ASN A 68 25.60 -1.82 6.79
CA ASN A 68 25.35 -1.38 5.43
C ASN A 68 24.73 0.04 5.38
N LEU A 69 24.97 0.72 4.27
CA LEU A 69 24.32 1.98 3.90
C LEU A 69 23.74 1.88 2.48
N ALA A 70 22.43 2.14 2.35
CA ALA A 70 21.70 2.24 1.10
C ALA A 70 21.07 3.65 1.01
N PRO A 71 21.80 4.65 0.52
CA PRO A 71 21.31 6.02 0.52
C PRO A 71 20.32 6.28 -0.60
N ILE A 72 19.26 7.00 -0.25
CA ILE A 72 18.32 7.64 -1.17
C ILE A 72 18.66 9.13 -1.12
N TRP A 73 19.55 9.56 -2.01
CA TRP A 73 19.92 10.95 -2.13
C TRP A 73 18.89 11.68 -2.98
N TYR A 74 18.26 12.70 -2.41
CA TYR A 74 17.31 13.52 -3.16
C TYR A 74 17.88 14.90 -3.49
N CYS A 75 17.38 15.48 -4.56
CA CYS A 75 17.59 16.87 -4.94
C CYS A 75 16.27 17.42 -5.49
N PHE A 76 16.18 18.74 -5.60
CA PHE A 76 15.00 19.39 -6.16
C PHE A 76 15.18 19.68 -7.64
N GLU A 77 14.09 19.58 -8.41
CA GLU A 77 14.09 19.91 -9.84
C GLU A 77 14.51 21.37 -10.08
N ASP A 78 13.95 22.29 -9.28
CA ASP A 78 14.23 23.71 -9.34
C ASP A 78 14.25 24.40 -7.96
N VAL A 79 14.63 25.68 -7.94
CA VAL A 79 14.74 26.48 -6.71
C VAL A 79 13.37 26.70 -6.07
N TYR A 80 12.30 26.72 -6.86
CA TYR A 80 10.93 26.88 -6.35
C TYR A 80 10.54 25.65 -5.53
N SER A 81 10.68 24.46 -6.12
CA SER A 81 10.47 23.16 -5.48
C SER A 81 11.30 23.04 -4.21
N ALA A 82 12.57 23.47 -4.24
CA ALA A 82 13.41 23.46 -3.03
C ALA A 82 12.84 24.33 -1.91
N LYS A 83 12.32 25.52 -2.23
CA LYS A 83 11.75 26.43 -1.23
C LYS A 83 10.41 25.93 -0.68
N THR A 84 9.54 25.41 -1.54
CA THR A 84 8.19 24.98 -1.15
C THR A 84 8.18 23.61 -0.47
N LEU A 85 8.97 22.66 -0.96
CA LEU A 85 8.91 21.26 -0.52
C LEU A 85 9.89 20.90 0.59
N THR A 86 10.96 21.67 0.82
CA THR A 86 11.90 21.37 1.92
C THR A 86 11.24 21.14 3.29
N PRO A 87 10.33 22.01 3.79
CA PRO A 87 9.69 21.77 5.08
C PRO A 87 8.85 20.48 5.08
N ILE A 88 8.15 20.20 3.99
CA ILE A 88 7.28 19.03 3.84
C ILE A 88 8.12 17.74 3.81
N VAL A 89 9.15 17.68 2.96
CA VAL A 89 10.05 16.52 2.84
C VAL A 89 10.73 16.21 4.16
N ARG A 90 11.21 17.23 4.90
CA ARG A 90 11.88 17.02 6.19
C ARG A 90 10.95 16.41 7.23
N GLN A 91 9.70 16.86 7.31
CA GLN A 91 8.71 16.30 8.22
C GLN A 91 8.28 14.88 7.80
N ALA A 92 8.16 14.63 6.50
CA ALA A 92 7.87 13.29 5.98
C ALA A 92 8.99 12.29 6.30
N ILE A 93 10.26 12.67 6.13
CA ILE A 93 11.42 11.87 6.56
C ILE A 93 11.40 11.64 8.08
N GLN A 94 10.99 12.64 8.86
CA GLN A 94 10.84 12.50 10.32
C GLN A 94 9.83 11.40 10.69
N LYS A 95 8.69 11.29 9.98
CA LYS A 95 7.71 10.21 10.19
C LYS A 95 8.31 8.81 9.93
N TRP A 96 9.25 8.69 8.98
CA TRP A 96 9.94 7.43 8.67
C TRP A 96 11.11 7.07 9.59
N ARG A 97 11.53 7.96 10.51
CA ARG A 97 12.71 7.70 11.37
C ARG A 97 12.70 6.37 12.12
N PRO A 98 11.57 5.85 12.65
CA PRO A 98 11.56 4.54 13.29
C PRO A 98 12.03 3.40 12.38
N ALA A 99 11.87 3.55 11.06
CA ALA A 99 12.31 2.59 10.05
C ALA A 99 13.74 2.81 9.56
N LEU A 100 14.19 4.07 9.50
CA LEU A 100 15.50 4.45 8.98
C LEU A 100 16.63 4.14 9.98
N SER A 101 17.08 5.13 10.74
CA SER A 101 18.19 4.97 11.70
C SER A 101 17.68 4.78 13.13
N PRO A 102 18.24 3.85 13.92
CA PRO A 102 19.41 2.99 13.62
C PRO A 102 19.07 1.63 13.00
N ASN A 103 17.81 1.38 12.64
CA ASN A 103 17.27 0.03 12.46
C ASN A 103 17.52 -0.57 11.07
N SER A 104 17.75 0.25 10.05
CA SER A 104 17.94 -0.21 8.67
C SER A 104 19.15 0.45 8.00
N ALA A 105 19.54 -0.13 6.85
CA ALA A 105 20.60 0.40 6.01
C ALA A 105 20.15 1.64 5.22
N VAL A 106 18.85 1.84 5.03
CA VAL A 106 18.35 2.94 4.21
C VAL A 106 18.47 4.28 4.93
N VAL A 107 18.93 5.28 4.20
CA VAL A 107 19.02 6.68 4.66
C VAL A 107 18.47 7.58 3.58
N ILE A 108 17.55 8.46 3.93
CA ILE A 108 17.00 9.47 3.03
C ILE A 108 17.62 10.81 3.42
N GLY A 109 18.24 11.48 2.45
CA GLY A 109 18.91 12.75 2.71
C GLY A 109 19.11 13.57 1.46
N LEU A 110 19.35 14.86 1.66
CA LEU A 110 19.71 15.76 0.58
C LEU A 110 21.03 15.29 -0.05
N HIS A 111 21.13 15.35 -1.37
CA HIS A 111 22.32 14.94 -2.11
C HIS A 111 23.59 15.59 -1.52
N PRO A 112 24.70 14.85 -1.33
CA PRO A 112 25.88 15.36 -0.62
C PRO A 112 26.48 16.64 -1.22
N GLU A 113 26.36 16.84 -2.52
CA GLU A 113 26.81 18.07 -3.20
C GLU A 113 25.95 19.31 -2.86
N CYS A 114 24.75 19.14 -2.29
CA CYS A 114 23.90 20.23 -1.82
C CYS A 114 24.22 20.64 -0.37
N ARG A 115 25.23 20.05 0.28
CA ARG A 115 25.62 20.42 1.65
C ARG A 115 25.95 21.91 1.74
N GLY A 116 25.32 22.58 2.70
CA GLY A 116 25.47 24.03 2.91
C GLY A 116 24.62 24.91 2.01
N ASN A 117 23.98 24.35 0.96
CA ASN A 117 23.04 25.08 0.12
C ASN A 117 21.88 24.17 -0.34
N GLY A 118 20.81 24.17 0.45
CA GLY A 118 19.60 23.38 0.20
C GLY A 118 18.83 23.74 -1.07
N THR A 119 19.17 24.84 -1.74
CA THR A 119 18.51 25.26 -2.99
C THR A 119 19.30 24.85 -4.23
N ARG A 120 20.40 24.08 -4.11
CA ARG A 120 21.04 23.48 -5.27
C ARG A 120 20.10 22.47 -5.91
N ILE A 121 19.94 22.59 -7.22
CA ILE A 121 19.00 21.80 -8.02
C ILE A 121 19.72 20.64 -8.70
N CYS A 122 18.99 19.58 -9.05
CA CYS A 122 19.55 18.34 -9.60
C CYS A 122 20.46 18.58 -10.83
N LYS A 123 20.03 19.44 -11.76
CA LYS A 123 20.80 19.78 -12.98
C LYS A 123 22.17 20.42 -12.72
N SER A 124 22.41 20.90 -11.50
CA SER A 124 23.68 21.53 -11.12
C SER A 124 24.66 20.57 -10.45
N LEU A 125 24.30 19.30 -10.27
CA LEU A 125 25.08 18.29 -9.54
C LEU A 125 25.80 17.38 -10.53
N LYS A 126 27.01 16.93 -10.19
CA LYS A 126 27.79 16.03 -11.07
C LYS A 126 27.18 14.64 -11.18
N HIS A 127 26.46 14.22 -10.14
CA HIS A 127 25.78 12.92 -10.07
C HIS A 127 24.29 13.09 -9.77
N GLY A 128 23.69 14.20 -10.22
CA GLY A 128 22.25 14.46 -10.03
C GLY A 128 21.35 13.51 -10.80
N ASP A 129 21.87 12.85 -11.83
CA ASP A 129 21.10 12.01 -12.77
C ASP A 129 20.58 10.72 -12.11
N ASP A 130 21.23 10.26 -11.04
CA ASP A 130 20.89 9.06 -10.27
C ASP A 130 20.18 9.38 -8.94
N ALA A 131 19.94 10.66 -8.67
CA ALA A 131 19.26 11.10 -7.46
C ALA A 131 17.73 10.96 -7.58
N LEU A 132 17.07 10.91 -6.44
CA LEU A 132 15.63 11.13 -6.37
C LEU A 132 15.31 12.59 -6.66
N VAL A 133 14.67 12.86 -7.80
CA VAL A 133 14.25 14.21 -8.18
C VAL A 133 12.89 14.53 -7.57
N ILE A 134 12.85 15.52 -6.67
CA ILE A 134 11.60 15.99 -6.06
C ILE A 134 11.19 17.31 -6.73
N SER A 135 9.95 17.37 -7.25
CA SER A 135 9.42 18.57 -7.90
C SER A 135 8.04 18.96 -7.42
N ASP A 136 7.79 20.26 -7.46
CA ASP A 136 6.46 20.86 -7.33
C ASP A 136 5.91 21.14 -8.74
N GLU A 137 4.89 20.39 -9.16
CA GLU A 137 4.31 20.55 -10.49
C GLU A 137 3.50 21.85 -10.64
N ARG A 138 3.26 22.61 -9.55
CA ARG A 138 2.45 23.84 -9.54
C ARG A 138 1.04 23.62 -10.07
N LYS A 139 0.50 22.43 -9.85
CA LYS A 139 -0.88 22.08 -10.16
C LYS A 139 -1.68 22.04 -8.85
N PRO A 140 -2.74 22.85 -8.71
CA PRO A 140 -3.55 22.85 -7.49
C PRO A 140 -4.39 21.58 -7.38
N GLU A 141 -4.62 20.87 -8.48
CA GLU A 141 -5.31 19.59 -8.53
C GLU A 141 -4.39 18.38 -8.76
N GLY A 142 -4.88 17.23 -8.30
CA GLY A 142 -4.23 15.92 -8.46
C GLY A 142 -3.44 15.48 -7.23
N SER A 143 -3.17 14.18 -7.19
CA SER A 143 -2.39 13.55 -6.13
C SER A 143 -0.90 13.60 -6.46
N PRO A 144 -0.02 13.65 -5.46
CA PRO A 144 1.39 13.32 -5.63
C PRO A 144 1.55 11.95 -6.30
N LEU A 145 2.68 11.77 -6.97
CA LEU A 145 3.06 10.51 -7.59
C LEU A 145 4.57 10.31 -7.50
N SER A 146 4.99 9.05 -7.48
CA SER A 146 6.38 8.68 -7.38
C SER A 146 6.69 7.40 -8.12
N THR A 147 7.96 7.20 -8.42
CA THR A 147 8.47 5.89 -8.81
C THR A 147 8.59 4.98 -7.60
N THR A 148 8.33 3.69 -7.78
CA THR A 148 8.58 2.70 -6.73
C THR A 148 10.02 2.22 -6.81
N ASP A 149 10.77 2.37 -5.71
CA ASP A 149 12.16 1.90 -5.54
C ASP A 149 13.17 2.28 -6.65
N TYR A 150 14.29 1.55 -6.71
CA TYR A 150 15.35 1.75 -7.68
C TYR A 150 15.11 0.94 -8.96
N ASN A 151 14.88 1.66 -10.04
CA ASN A 151 14.84 1.15 -11.41
C ASN A 151 16.25 0.83 -11.95
N TYR A 152 16.54 -0.47 -12.12
CA TYR A 152 17.78 -0.97 -12.74
C TYR A 152 17.65 -1.20 -14.26
N LYS A 153 16.44 -1.10 -14.83
CA LYS A 153 16.18 -1.27 -16.27
C LYS A 153 16.51 -0.03 -17.06
N ASP A 154 16.27 1.12 -16.45
CA ASP A 154 16.46 2.44 -17.05
C ASP A 154 17.75 3.07 -16.51
N GLN A 155 18.46 3.81 -17.36
CA GLN A 155 19.66 4.57 -17.02
C GLN A 155 19.47 6.06 -17.29
N GLU A 156 18.28 6.48 -17.74
CA GLU A 156 17.96 7.87 -18.01
C GLU A 156 18.03 8.71 -16.72
N ALA A 157 18.45 9.96 -16.90
CA ALA A 157 18.51 10.93 -15.83
C ALA A 157 17.11 11.26 -15.32
N GLY A 158 16.94 11.31 -14.00
CA GLY A 158 15.64 11.63 -13.39
C GLY A 158 14.62 10.49 -13.45
N ARG A 159 15.06 9.25 -13.70
CA ARG A 159 14.22 8.04 -13.64
C ARG A 159 13.65 7.74 -12.26
N HIS A 160 14.16 8.37 -11.20
CA HIS A 160 13.60 8.31 -9.85
C HIS A 160 13.02 9.67 -9.50
N TYR A 161 11.73 9.74 -9.21
CA TYR A 161 11.09 11.02 -8.92
C TYR A 161 9.97 10.93 -7.88
N ILE A 162 9.73 12.07 -7.25
CA ILE A 162 8.45 12.44 -6.64
C ILE A 162 7.98 13.70 -7.35
N ARG A 163 6.80 13.64 -7.96
CA ARG A 163 6.14 14.81 -8.54
C ARG A 163 4.96 15.18 -7.65
N PHE A 164 5.10 16.30 -6.98
CA PHE A 164 4.16 16.73 -5.96
C PHE A 164 3.15 17.71 -6.57
N ARG A 165 1.87 17.43 -6.34
CA ARG A 165 0.70 18.21 -6.80
C ARG A 165 -0.16 18.54 -5.58
N GLY A 166 -1.13 19.45 -5.74
CA GLY A 166 -2.06 19.82 -4.67
C GLY A 166 -1.56 20.93 -3.74
N ILE A 167 -0.35 21.47 -3.98
CA ILE A 167 0.18 22.59 -3.19
C ILE A 167 -0.59 23.86 -3.50
N GLY A 168 -1.09 24.52 -2.45
CA GLY A 168 -1.86 25.76 -2.54
C GLY A 168 -3.35 25.54 -2.81
N GLY A 169 -3.83 24.29 -2.87
CA GLY A 169 -5.25 23.97 -2.75
C GLY A 169 -5.74 23.99 -1.31
N ASP A 170 -6.86 23.31 -1.04
CA ASP A 170 -7.48 23.26 0.29
C ASP A 170 -6.76 22.31 1.28
N GLN A 171 -5.60 21.76 0.90
CA GLN A 171 -4.83 20.84 1.73
C GLN A 171 -4.03 21.58 2.81
N THR A 172 -4.14 21.08 4.03
CA THR A 172 -3.31 21.50 5.16
C THR A 172 -1.87 21.01 5.03
N GLU A 173 -0.93 21.68 5.69
CA GLU A 173 0.48 21.24 5.72
C GLU A 173 0.62 19.79 6.20
N ASN A 174 -0.16 19.37 7.20
CA ASN A 174 -0.11 18.00 7.72
C ASN A 174 -0.57 16.96 6.68
N GLU A 175 -1.57 17.28 5.86
CA GLU A 175 -1.99 16.42 4.75
C GLU A 175 -0.91 16.32 3.68
N LEU A 176 -0.25 17.43 3.34
CA LEU A 176 0.88 17.42 2.41
C LEU A 176 2.03 16.57 2.98
N VAL A 177 2.34 16.68 4.28
CA VAL A 177 3.37 15.86 4.94
C VAL A 177 2.99 14.38 4.92
N ARG A 178 1.72 14.02 5.18
CA ARG A 178 1.23 12.64 5.09
C ARG A 178 1.38 12.09 3.66
N SER A 179 0.98 12.86 2.66
CA SER A 179 1.10 12.46 1.25
C SER A 179 2.57 12.32 0.83
N MET A 180 3.45 13.25 1.21
CA MET A 180 4.88 13.12 0.96
C MET A 180 5.47 11.89 1.66
N ALA A 181 5.04 11.57 2.88
CA ALA A 181 5.49 10.36 3.57
C ALA A 181 5.00 9.08 2.87
N HIS A 182 3.81 9.08 2.27
CA HIS A 182 3.33 7.99 1.42
C HIS A 182 4.19 7.82 0.16
N GLU A 183 4.48 8.90 -0.57
CA GLU A 183 5.36 8.86 -1.74
C GLU A 183 6.78 8.39 -1.38
N LEU A 184 7.31 8.80 -0.22
CA LEU A 184 8.57 8.25 0.27
C LEU A 184 8.48 6.74 0.53
N GLY A 185 7.34 6.21 0.94
CA GLY A 185 7.11 4.78 1.08
C GLY A 185 7.27 4.04 -0.25
N HIS A 186 6.71 4.57 -1.35
CA HIS A 186 6.95 4.05 -2.69
C HIS A 186 8.42 4.10 -3.08
N VAL A 187 9.06 5.25 -2.88
CA VAL A 187 10.48 5.42 -3.17
C VAL A 187 11.34 4.44 -2.36
N ILE A 188 10.97 4.09 -1.12
CA ILE A 188 11.67 3.07 -0.32
C ILE A 188 11.43 1.65 -0.85
N GLY A 189 10.31 1.41 -1.56
CA GLY A 189 9.98 0.11 -2.17
C GLY A 189 8.69 -0.54 -1.68
N LEU A 190 7.78 0.25 -1.09
CA LEU A 190 6.46 -0.22 -0.66
C LEU A 190 5.43 0.02 -1.75
N ALA A 191 4.56 -0.96 -1.95
CA ALA A 191 3.38 -0.81 -2.79
C ALA A 191 2.17 -0.46 -1.91
N HIS A 192 1.05 -0.12 -2.53
CA HIS A 192 -0.16 0.15 -1.78
C HIS A 192 -0.67 -1.11 -1.07
N GLU A 193 -0.98 -1.01 0.21
CA GLU A 193 -1.43 -2.15 1.01
C GLU A 193 -2.78 -2.69 0.49
N HIS A 194 -3.65 -1.82 -0.02
CA HIS A 194 -4.92 -2.21 -0.63
C HIS A 194 -4.77 -2.83 -2.03
N GLN A 195 -3.56 -2.97 -2.59
CA GLN A 195 -3.33 -3.68 -3.87
C GLN A 195 -2.90 -5.15 -3.66
N ARG A 196 -2.87 -5.62 -2.41
CA ARG A 196 -2.55 -7.02 -2.05
C ARG A 196 -3.54 -8.02 -2.64
N GLU A 197 -3.03 -9.21 -2.96
CA GLU A 197 -3.85 -10.30 -3.49
C GLU A 197 -4.89 -10.78 -2.47
N GLY A 198 -4.47 -10.85 -1.21
CA GLY A 198 -5.28 -11.29 -0.08
C GLY A 198 -6.19 -10.23 0.55
N ARG A 199 -6.26 -9.00 0.03
CA ARG A 199 -6.98 -7.89 0.68
C ARG A 199 -8.46 -8.19 0.96
N ASP A 200 -9.14 -8.87 0.02
CA ASP A 200 -10.59 -9.12 0.15
C ASP A 200 -10.84 -10.12 1.30
N ARG A 201 -9.93 -11.09 1.49
CA ARG A 201 -9.98 -12.03 2.63
C ARG A 201 -9.74 -11.35 3.98
N ALA A 202 -9.11 -10.19 3.98
CA ALA A 202 -8.94 -9.39 5.20
C ALA A 202 -10.19 -8.59 5.55
N GLY A 203 -11.19 -8.52 4.65
CA GLY A 203 -12.39 -7.69 4.79
C GLY A 203 -12.30 -6.34 4.08
N LEU A 204 -11.35 -6.15 3.14
CA LEU A 204 -11.34 -4.94 2.31
C LEU A 204 -12.35 -5.08 1.18
N VAL A 205 -13.26 -4.10 1.06
CA VAL A 205 -14.24 -4.03 -0.02
C VAL A 205 -13.95 -2.82 -0.88
N VAL A 206 -13.96 -3.01 -2.21
CA VAL A 206 -13.82 -1.93 -3.21
C VAL A 206 -15.19 -1.64 -3.83
N HIS A 207 -15.79 -0.52 -3.47
CA HIS A 207 -17.04 -0.02 -4.03
C HIS A 207 -16.78 0.74 -5.33
N SER A 208 -16.52 0.02 -6.41
CA SER A 208 -16.15 0.64 -7.70
C SER A 208 -17.21 1.62 -8.24
N LYS A 209 -18.48 1.46 -7.87
CA LYS A 209 -19.56 2.38 -8.25
C LYS A 209 -19.43 3.78 -7.63
N SER A 210 -18.62 3.92 -6.57
CA SER A 210 -18.32 5.19 -5.91
C SER A 210 -17.22 5.98 -6.62
N MET A 211 -16.48 5.36 -7.55
CA MET A 211 -15.42 6.04 -8.30
C MET A 211 -16.00 7.12 -9.21
N ALA A 212 -15.31 8.26 -9.32
CA ALA A 212 -15.79 9.44 -10.06
C ALA A 212 -16.26 9.13 -11.49
N ASP A 213 -15.50 8.30 -12.21
CA ASP A 213 -15.72 8.06 -13.64
C ASP A 213 -16.52 6.77 -13.94
N TYR A 214 -16.98 6.05 -12.90
CA TYR A 214 -17.57 4.72 -13.08
C TYR A 214 -18.78 4.72 -14.02
N TYR A 215 -19.74 5.61 -13.80
CA TYR A 215 -20.97 5.63 -14.60
C TYR A 215 -20.73 6.11 -16.04
N GLN A 216 -19.76 7.00 -16.24
CA GLN A 216 -19.37 7.42 -17.58
C GLN A 216 -18.74 6.26 -18.36
N ALA A 217 -17.82 5.52 -17.74
CA ALA A 217 -17.21 4.32 -18.32
C ALA A 217 -18.28 3.26 -18.61
N LYS A 218 -19.21 3.04 -17.68
CA LYS A 218 -20.31 2.08 -17.84
C LYS A 218 -21.19 2.38 -19.06
N THR A 219 -21.54 3.64 -19.29
CA THR A 219 -22.29 4.04 -20.50
C THR A 219 -21.51 3.69 -21.77
N LYS A 220 -20.22 4.02 -21.84
CA LYS A 220 -19.37 3.69 -22.99
C LYS A 220 -19.32 2.18 -23.27
N VAL A 221 -19.18 1.38 -22.22
CA VAL A 221 -19.13 -0.09 -22.30
C VAL A 221 -20.45 -0.70 -22.79
N ILE A 222 -21.59 -0.12 -22.43
CA ILE A 222 -22.91 -0.54 -22.91
C ILE A 222 -23.07 -0.18 -24.39
N ASP A 223 -22.63 1.02 -24.77
CA ASP A 223 -22.74 1.53 -26.13
C ASP A 223 -21.77 0.81 -27.09
N ASP A 224 -20.63 0.32 -26.60
CA ASP A 224 -19.68 -0.47 -27.38
C ASP A 224 -20.13 -1.94 -27.51
N LYS A 225 -20.94 -2.17 -28.55
CA LYS A 225 -21.45 -3.50 -28.91
C LYS A 225 -20.49 -4.30 -29.78
N ALA A 226 -19.46 -3.67 -30.34
CA ALA A 226 -18.57 -4.28 -31.32
C ALA A 226 -17.16 -4.57 -30.76
N ALA A 227 -16.84 -4.07 -29.57
CA ALA A 227 -15.63 -4.36 -28.80
C ALA A 227 -15.31 -5.87 -28.76
N PRO A 228 -14.20 -6.32 -29.39
CA PRO A 228 -13.83 -7.73 -29.45
C PRO A 228 -13.53 -8.33 -28.07
N GLU A 229 -13.01 -7.54 -27.14
CA GLU A 229 -12.78 -7.93 -25.75
C GLU A 229 -14.05 -8.36 -25.02
N PHE A 230 -15.22 -7.87 -25.45
CA PHE A 230 -16.53 -8.21 -24.87
C PHE A 230 -17.30 -9.26 -25.67
N ALA A 231 -16.76 -9.77 -26.78
CA ALA A 231 -17.48 -10.70 -27.67
C ALA A 231 -17.99 -11.98 -26.97
N HIS A 232 -17.32 -12.39 -25.89
CA HIS A 232 -17.67 -13.56 -25.08
C HIS A 232 -18.70 -13.27 -23.98
N ILE A 233 -19.04 -11.99 -23.74
CA ILE A 233 -19.97 -11.55 -22.71
C ILE A 233 -21.35 -11.33 -23.35
N THR A 234 -22.19 -12.35 -23.28
CA THR A 234 -23.58 -12.30 -23.76
C THR A 234 -24.56 -12.00 -22.62
N ASN A 235 -25.74 -11.45 -22.96
CA ASN A 235 -26.83 -11.13 -22.02
C ASN A 235 -26.44 -10.15 -20.90
N ASP A 236 -25.60 -9.14 -21.19
CA ASP A 236 -25.15 -8.11 -20.25
C ASP A 236 -25.79 -6.75 -20.56
N ALA A 237 -27.13 -6.69 -20.55
CA ALA A 237 -27.88 -5.50 -20.97
C ALA A 237 -27.57 -4.25 -20.13
N ASN A 238 -27.13 -4.44 -18.88
CA ASN A 238 -26.77 -3.38 -17.97
C ASN A 238 -25.26 -3.12 -17.90
N GLY A 239 -24.43 -3.85 -18.67
CA GLY A 239 -22.98 -3.66 -18.73
C GLY A 239 -22.20 -4.05 -17.47
N ASP A 240 -22.80 -4.72 -16.48
CA ASP A 240 -22.13 -5.03 -15.22
C ASP A 240 -20.98 -6.03 -15.40
N ARG A 241 -21.16 -7.05 -16.25
CA ARG A 241 -20.12 -8.06 -16.50
C ARG A 241 -18.97 -7.47 -17.31
N LYS A 242 -19.27 -6.66 -18.32
CA LYS A 242 -18.23 -5.93 -19.06
C LYS A 242 -17.48 -4.95 -18.15
N MET A 243 -18.18 -4.22 -17.27
CA MET A 243 -17.53 -3.35 -16.28
C MET A 243 -16.65 -4.11 -15.30
N ALA A 244 -17.04 -5.31 -14.87
CA ALA A 244 -16.18 -6.15 -14.03
C ALA A 244 -14.86 -6.51 -14.74
N LEU A 245 -14.87 -6.74 -16.06
CA LEU A 245 -13.66 -6.94 -16.85
C LEU A 245 -12.81 -5.67 -16.95
N VAL A 246 -13.43 -4.51 -17.21
CA VAL A 246 -12.75 -3.21 -17.25
C VAL A 246 -12.04 -2.91 -15.92
N LEU A 247 -12.70 -3.17 -14.79
CA LEU A 247 -12.15 -2.93 -13.45
C LEU A 247 -11.01 -3.89 -13.04
N GLN A 248 -10.71 -4.90 -13.84
CA GLN A 248 -9.65 -5.87 -13.58
C GLN A 248 -8.54 -5.85 -14.64
N ASN A 249 -8.65 -4.96 -15.63
CA ASN A 249 -7.72 -4.88 -16.74
C ASN A 249 -7.27 -3.41 -16.92
N PRO A 250 -5.97 -3.10 -16.73
CA PRO A 250 -5.48 -1.72 -16.77
C PRO A 250 -5.61 -1.08 -18.16
N ASP A 251 -5.46 -1.86 -19.23
CA ASP A 251 -5.59 -1.35 -20.60
C ASP A 251 -7.05 -0.97 -20.91
N LEU A 252 -8.00 -1.82 -20.51
CA LEU A 252 -9.42 -1.52 -20.65
C LEU A 252 -9.85 -0.37 -19.73
N ALA A 253 -9.36 -0.31 -18.49
CA ALA A 253 -9.64 0.81 -17.60
C ALA A 253 -9.21 2.15 -18.21
N LYS A 254 -8.04 2.18 -18.86
CA LYS A 254 -7.55 3.34 -19.61
C LYS A 254 -8.42 3.64 -20.83
N GLU A 255 -8.73 2.64 -21.64
CA GLU A 255 -9.55 2.76 -22.85
C GLU A 255 -10.94 3.35 -22.55
N TYR A 256 -11.62 2.82 -21.53
CA TYR A 256 -12.95 3.27 -21.11
C TYR A 256 -12.92 4.48 -20.16
N SER A 257 -11.73 5.06 -19.93
CA SER A 257 -11.50 6.30 -19.16
C SER A 257 -11.92 6.25 -17.70
N ILE A 258 -11.71 5.12 -17.02
CA ILE A 258 -11.86 5.00 -15.56
C ILE A 258 -10.47 5.00 -14.90
N GLY A 259 -9.79 6.14 -14.96
CA GLY A 259 -8.37 6.26 -14.60
C GLY A 259 -8.05 5.79 -13.18
N GLU A 260 -8.95 6.06 -12.22
CA GLU A 260 -8.78 5.67 -10.82
C GLU A 260 -8.84 4.15 -10.60
N ALA A 261 -9.43 3.37 -11.51
CA ALA A 261 -9.60 1.93 -11.29
C ALA A 261 -8.27 1.20 -11.06
N ILE A 262 -7.21 1.59 -11.78
CA ILE A 262 -5.88 0.97 -11.66
C ILE A 262 -5.34 1.10 -10.23
N ASN A 263 -5.64 2.21 -9.54
CA ASN A 263 -5.20 2.44 -8.17
C ASN A 263 -5.82 1.45 -7.17
N PHE A 264 -6.94 0.83 -7.53
CA PHE A 264 -7.65 -0.16 -6.71
C PHE A 264 -7.59 -1.58 -7.28
N MET A 265 -6.88 -1.80 -8.38
CA MET A 265 -6.60 -3.16 -8.87
C MET A 265 -5.60 -3.86 -7.96
N LYS A 266 -5.64 -5.20 -7.93
CA LYS A 266 -4.59 -5.99 -7.27
C LYS A 266 -3.31 -5.93 -8.09
N GLY A 267 -2.16 -6.12 -7.45
CA GLY A 267 -0.86 -6.14 -8.11
C GLY A 267 -0.79 -7.07 -9.32
N SER A 268 -1.33 -8.29 -9.20
CA SER A 268 -1.37 -9.27 -10.30
C SER A 268 -2.19 -8.81 -11.51
N GLN A 269 -3.20 -7.96 -11.28
CA GLN A 269 -4.05 -7.40 -12.34
C GLN A 269 -3.37 -6.24 -13.06
N ILE A 270 -2.58 -5.44 -12.34
CA ILE A 270 -1.81 -4.34 -12.90
C ILE A 270 -0.67 -4.86 -13.78
N GLY A 271 0.00 -5.93 -13.34
CA GLY A 271 1.07 -6.58 -14.08
C GLY A 271 2.41 -5.83 -14.03
N GLY A 272 3.27 -6.07 -15.03
CA GLY A 272 4.59 -5.44 -15.11
C GLY A 272 5.48 -5.76 -13.91
N GLU A 273 6.01 -4.72 -13.28
CA GLU A 273 6.88 -4.82 -12.10
C GLU A 273 6.15 -5.32 -10.83
N TYR A 274 4.83 -5.12 -10.74
CA TYR A 274 4.02 -5.61 -9.61
C TYR A 274 3.96 -7.14 -9.53
N LEU A 275 4.24 -7.86 -10.63
CA LEU A 275 4.35 -9.33 -10.64
C LEU A 275 5.57 -9.82 -9.85
N GLY A 276 6.60 -8.97 -9.69
CA GLY A 276 7.78 -9.27 -8.89
C GLY A 276 7.62 -8.92 -7.42
N PHE A 277 6.51 -8.29 -7.02
CA PHE A 277 6.32 -7.85 -5.65
C PHE A 277 5.96 -9.04 -4.77
N GLN A 278 6.44 -8.99 -3.53
CA GLN A 278 6.13 -9.99 -2.53
C GLN A 278 5.12 -9.43 -1.54
N GLU A 279 4.29 -10.32 -1.01
CA GLU A 279 3.44 -10.03 0.13
C GLU A 279 3.80 -10.91 1.33
N GLY A 280 3.42 -10.47 2.52
CA GLY A 280 3.40 -11.38 3.66
C GLY A 280 2.52 -10.87 4.80
N GLY A 281 2.42 -11.68 5.85
CA GLY A 281 1.75 -11.36 7.11
C GLY A 281 0.28 -10.93 6.94
N PRO A 282 -0.41 -10.60 8.05
CA PRO A 282 -1.74 -9.98 8.01
C PRO A 282 -1.77 -8.65 7.25
N PHE A 283 -2.96 -8.25 6.81
CA PHE A 283 -3.25 -6.93 6.25
C PHE A 283 -3.03 -5.84 7.31
N ASP A 284 -2.39 -4.73 6.93
CA ASP A 284 -2.09 -3.61 7.82
C ASP A 284 -3.05 -2.43 7.59
N TRP A 285 -4.15 -2.43 8.34
CA TRP A 285 -5.17 -1.38 8.32
C TRP A 285 -4.68 0.01 8.74
N GLN A 286 -3.50 0.11 9.33
CA GLN A 286 -2.90 1.38 9.75
C GLN A 286 -1.80 1.84 8.79
N SER A 287 -1.55 1.10 7.71
CA SER A 287 -0.45 1.40 6.80
C SER A 287 -0.58 2.81 6.23
N ILE A 288 0.55 3.52 6.18
CA ILE A 288 0.63 4.78 5.44
C ILE A 288 0.49 4.56 3.93
N MET A 289 0.65 3.32 3.47
CA MET A 289 0.49 2.89 2.07
C MET A 289 -0.95 2.52 1.72
N LEU A 290 -1.92 2.72 2.61
CA LEU A 290 -3.34 2.65 2.28
C LEU A 290 -3.84 3.99 1.76
N TYR A 291 -4.74 3.94 0.79
CA TYR A 291 -5.58 5.09 0.50
C TYR A 291 -6.61 5.30 1.60
N SER A 292 -7.04 6.55 1.75
CA SER A 292 -8.22 6.84 2.56
C SER A 292 -9.48 6.45 1.79
N SER A 293 -10.56 6.14 2.51
CA SER A 293 -11.81 5.58 1.95
C SER A 293 -12.39 6.32 0.75
N TRP A 294 -12.26 7.65 0.69
CA TRP A 294 -12.84 8.48 -0.37
C TRP A 294 -11.87 8.87 -1.48
N GLN A 295 -10.64 8.35 -1.47
CA GLN A 295 -9.69 8.61 -2.55
C GLN A 295 -10.29 8.11 -3.87
N GLY A 296 -10.28 8.95 -4.92
CA GLY A 296 -10.87 8.63 -6.23
C GLY A 296 -12.40 8.62 -6.27
N ALA A 297 -13.08 9.01 -5.18
CA ALA A 297 -14.54 9.12 -5.16
C ALA A 297 -15.03 10.30 -5.99
N ALA A 298 -16.25 10.20 -6.53
CA ALA A 298 -16.92 11.34 -7.15
C ALA A 298 -17.05 12.51 -6.15
N SER A 299 -16.73 13.74 -6.57
CA SER A 299 -16.95 14.94 -5.75
C SER A 299 -18.45 15.12 -5.40
N LEU A 300 -18.75 15.70 -4.25
CA LEU A 300 -20.10 16.18 -3.95
C LEU A 300 -20.41 17.39 -4.85
N PRO A 301 -21.62 17.52 -5.43
CA PRO A 301 -22.10 18.85 -5.81
C PRO A 301 -22.18 19.71 -4.53
N ASN A 302 -21.53 20.87 -4.55
CA ASN A 302 -21.43 21.82 -3.43
C ASN A 302 -22.81 22.37 -3.01
N SER A 303 -23.62 21.61 -2.28
CA SER A 303 -24.80 22.13 -1.57
C SER A 303 -25.34 21.10 -0.58
N ALA A 304 -24.76 21.07 0.62
CA ALA A 304 -25.41 20.76 1.90
C ALA A 304 -24.37 20.27 2.92
N ALA A 305 -23.68 21.19 3.59
CA ALA A 305 -23.14 20.90 4.91
C ALA A 305 -24.25 21.20 5.93
N PRO A 306 -24.73 20.24 6.74
CA PRO A 306 -25.56 20.55 7.88
C PRO A 306 -24.70 21.13 9.00
N SER A 307 -25.17 22.22 9.59
CA SER A 307 -24.58 22.91 10.74
C SER A 307 -24.66 22.06 12.03
N SER A 308 -23.54 21.96 12.73
CA SER A 308 -23.35 21.90 14.20
C SER A 308 -24.37 21.17 15.07
N ALA A 309 -23.93 20.12 15.78
CA ALA A 309 -24.45 19.76 17.11
C ALA A 309 -23.38 18.99 17.92
N SER A 310 -23.53 19.04 19.24
CA SER A 310 -22.50 19.01 20.28
C SER A 310 -22.27 17.66 20.99
N SER A 311 -20.99 17.44 21.37
CA SER A 311 -20.45 16.97 22.67
C SER A 311 -20.86 15.63 23.34
N GLU A 312 -19.80 14.96 23.80
CA GLU A 312 -19.63 14.06 24.97
C GLU A 312 -19.96 12.55 24.82
N GLY A 313 -18.92 11.70 24.85
CA GLY A 313 -19.05 10.26 25.12
C GLY A 313 -17.80 9.40 24.85
N ASN A 314 -17.05 9.09 25.91
CA ASN A 314 -16.15 7.94 26.17
C ASN A 314 -15.23 7.36 25.06
N GLU A 315 -13.92 7.60 25.26
CA GLU A 315 -12.79 6.87 24.67
C GLU A 315 -12.85 5.38 25.05
N GLU A 316 -13.25 4.50 24.12
CA GLU A 316 -12.64 3.18 23.85
C GLU A 316 -13.41 2.34 22.81
N ASP A 317 -14.59 2.77 22.34
CA ASP A 317 -15.36 2.10 21.27
C ASP A 317 -16.02 3.08 20.26
N ALA A 318 -15.51 4.30 20.12
CA ALA A 318 -16.09 5.30 19.23
C ALA A 318 -15.80 4.99 17.75
N ILE A 319 -16.77 4.39 17.08
CA ILE A 319 -16.98 4.54 15.64
C ILE A 319 -17.44 5.99 15.45
N ASP A 320 -16.48 6.91 15.32
CA ASP A 320 -16.75 8.30 14.97
C ASP A 320 -17.30 8.36 13.53
N GLU A 321 -18.63 8.34 13.38
CA GLU A 321 -19.25 9.06 12.26
C GLU A 321 -19.06 10.55 12.54
N GLU A 322 -17.87 11.06 12.26
CA GLU A 322 -17.54 12.47 12.39
C GLU A 322 -18.27 13.31 11.31
N PRO A 323 -18.80 14.51 11.63
CA PRO A 323 -19.77 15.22 10.79
C PRO A 323 -19.20 15.84 9.49
N SER A 324 -17.89 15.77 9.26
CA SER A 324 -17.22 16.43 8.13
C SER A 324 -16.93 15.52 6.95
N HIS A 325 -17.25 14.22 7.03
CA HIS A 325 -16.97 13.29 5.94
C HIS A 325 -18.18 12.93 5.08
N PRO A 326 -17.97 12.69 3.76
CA PRO A 326 -19.01 12.12 2.94
C PRO A 326 -19.45 10.80 3.55
N SER A 327 -20.77 10.52 3.53
CA SER A 327 -21.33 9.23 3.95
C SER A 327 -20.45 8.05 3.52
N ILE A 328 -20.29 7.05 4.39
CA ILE A 328 -19.54 5.81 4.10
C ILE A 328 -20.04 5.15 2.80
N SER A 329 -21.30 5.36 2.44
CA SER A 329 -21.92 4.92 1.18
C SER A 329 -21.26 5.50 -0.09
N ARG A 330 -20.36 6.49 0.05
CA ARG A 330 -19.59 7.10 -1.05
C ARG A 330 -18.11 6.72 -1.01
N ALA A 331 -17.68 5.93 -0.04
CA ALA A 331 -16.32 5.43 0.00
C ALA A 331 -16.06 4.52 -1.22
N VAL A 332 -14.86 4.61 -1.77
CA VAL A 332 -14.34 3.68 -2.80
C VAL A 332 -13.77 2.44 -2.14
N ILE A 333 -13.15 2.57 -0.96
CA ILE A 333 -12.69 1.42 -0.18
C ILE A 333 -13.19 1.51 1.26
N VAL A 334 -13.57 0.37 1.82
CA VAL A 334 -14.01 0.24 3.21
C VAL A 334 -13.48 -1.04 3.82
N ARG A 335 -13.49 -1.08 5.14
CA ARG A 335 -13.27 -2.31 5.91
C ARG A 335 -14.61 -2.85 6.36
N GLU A 336 -14.89 -4.11 6.04
CA GLU A 336 -15.99 -4.85 6.63
C GLU A 336 -15.60 -5.32 8.05
N GLY A 337 -16.41 -4.93 9.03
CA GLY A 337 -16.30 -5.33 10.43
C GLY A 337 -16.84 -6.75 10.66
N ALA A 338 -16.50 -7.33 11.80
CA ALA A 338 -17.03 -8.65 12.18
C ALA A 338 -18.55 -8.66 12.42
N ASP A 339 -19.13 -7.47 12.62
CA ASP A 339 -20.56 -7.22 12.74
C ASP A 339 -21.25 -6.98 11.39
N GLY A 340 -20.51 -7.09 10.27
CA GLY A 340 -21.00 -6.84 8.92
C GLY A 340 -21.18 -5.36 8.59
N ARG A 341 -20.72 -4.44 9.44
CA ARG A 341 -20.75 -3.00 9.16
C ARG A 341 -19.52 -2.56 8.40
N GLU A 342 -19.68 -1.51 7.62
CA GLU A 342 -18.57 -0.90 6.88
C GLU A 342 -17.94 0.23 7.70
N HIS A 343 -16.61 0.24 7.74
CA HIS A 343 -15.82 1.24 8.43
C HIS A 343 -14.90 1.97 7.47
N ALA A 344 -14.75 3.27 7.71
CA ALA A 344 -13.79 4.09 6.97
C ALA A 344 -12.34 3.63 7.26
N ILE A 345 -11.51 3.77 6.24
CA ILE A 345 -10.08 3.54 6.26
C ILE A 345 -9.41 4.91 6.10
N PHE A 346 -8.41 5.16 6.93
CA PHE A 346 -7.63 6.40 6.88
C PHE A 346 -6.17 6.09 6.61
N GLN A 347 -5.58 6.79 5.64
CA GLN A 347 -4.17 6.66 5.29
C GLN A 347 -3.29 6.91 6.52
N GLY A 348 -2.44 5.94 6.88
CA GLY A 348 -1.59 6.03 8.07
C GLY A 348 -2.35 5.82 9.38
N GLY A 349 -3.55 5.24 9.33
CA GLY A 349 -4.33 4.79 10.47
C GLY A 349 -5.01 5.88 11.29
N SER A 350 -5.04 7.12 10.80
CA SER A 350 -5.64 8.26 11.50
C SER A 350 -6.32 9.21 10.53
N TYR A 351 -7.52 9.66 10.90
CA TYR A 351 -8.19 10.77 10.24
C TYR A 351 -7.36 12.06 10.32
N ASP A 352 -6.89 12.42 11.51
CA ASP A 352 -5.97 13.55 11.69
C ASP A 352 -4.63 13.23 11.01
N ALA A 353 -4.34 13.95 9.93
CA ALA A 353 -3.11 13.81 9.16
C ALA A 353 -1.84 14.11 9.97
N SER A 354 -1.95 14.89 11.05
CA SER A 354 -0.84 15.16 11.97
C SER A 354 -0.38 13.87 12.67
N LEU A 355 -1.33 13.00 13.02
CA LEU A 355 -1.11 11.72 13.71
C LEU A 355 -0.82 10.56 12.75
N ALA A 356 -1.24 10.67 11.48
CA ALA A 356 -0.97 9.67 10.45
C ALA A 356 0.54 9.43 10.28
N LYS A 357 0.95 8.17 10.23
CA LYS A 357 2.38 7.78 10.20
C LYS A 357 2.56 6.38 9.61
N PRO A 358 3.80 6.01 9.22
CA PRO A 358 4.12 4.62 8.94
C PRO A 358 3.69 3.73 10.11
N SER A 359 2.90 2.71 9.80
CA SER A 359 2.47 1.69 10.74
C SER A 359 3.65 0.87 11.25
N ARG A 360 3.39 0.02 12.25
CA ARG A 360 4.39 -0.96 12.69
C ARG A 360 4.75 -1.93 11.56
N GLY A 361 3.81 -2.32 10.69
CA GLY A 361 4.09 -3.18 9.55
C GLY A 361 5.01 -2.49 8.53
N ASP A 362 4.70 -1.24 8.18
CA ASP A 362 5.53 -0.43 7.27
C ASP A 362 6.97 -0.32 7.79
N VAL A 363 7.14 -0.01 9.08
CA VAL A 363 8.46 0.13 9.71
C VAL A 363 9.24 -1.19 9.66
N GLN A 364 8.61 -2.30 10.06
CA GLN A 364 9.24 -3.62 10.05
C GLN A 364 9.63 -4.06 8.65
N ARG A 365 8.82 -3.69 7.66
CA ARG A 365 9.08 -3.97 6.26
C ARG A 365 10.33 -3.26 5.76
N VAL A 366 10.44 -1.95 5.98
CA VAL A 366 11.63 -1.20 5.55
C VAL A 366 12.90 -1.75 6.20
N ILE A 367 12.84 -2.12 7.48
CA ILE A 367 13.96 -2.78 8.17
C ILE A 367 14.34 -4.10 7.49
N ALA A 368 13.36 -4.91 7.08
CA ALA A 368 13.60 -6.16 6.38
C ALA A 368 14.10 -5.97 4.94
N LEU A 369 13.66 -4.94 4.23
CA LEU A 369 14.14 -4.59 2.89
C LEU A 369 15.59 -4.13 2.91
N TYR A 370 15.97 -3.37 3.93
CA TYR A 370 17.30 -2.76 4.05
C TYR A 370 18.01 -3.26 5.31
N PRO A 371 18.46 -4.53 5.35
CA PRO A 371 19.07 -5.08 6.54
C PRO A 371 20.39 -4.35 6.85
N LYS A 372 20.50 -3.83 8.07
CA LYS A 372 21.70 -3.12 8.53
C LYS A 372 22.94 -4.01 8.53
N ARG A 373 22.78 -5.30 8.77
CA ARG A 373 23.85 -6.30 8.67
C ARG A 373 23.33 -7.47 7.84
N GLN A 374 24.15 -8.01 6.95
CA GLN A 374 23.79 -9.26 6.29
C GLN A 374 23.78 -10.37 7.36
N ASN A 375 22.68 -11.11 7.44
CA ASN A 375 22.72 -12.39 8.13
C ASN A 375 23.75 -13.24 7.39
N LYS A 376 24.78 -13.74 8.10
CA LYS A 376 25.62 -14.79 7.54
C LYS A 376 24.70 -15.97 7.25
N SER A 377 24.46 -16.23 5.97
CA SER A 377 23.77 -17.42 5.48
C SER A 377 24.60 -18.65 5.74
#